data_AF-A0A4P5VNX4-F1
#
_entry.id   AF-A0A4P5VNX4-F1
#
_cell.length_a   1.000
_cell.length_b   1.000
_cell.length_c   1.000
_cell.angle_alpha   90.00
_cell.angle_beta   90.00
_cell.angle_gamma   90.00
#
_symmetry.space_group_name_H-M   'P 1'
#
loop_
_entity.id
_entity.type
_entity.pdbx_description
1 polymer ?
#
loop_
_entity_poly.entity_id
_entity_poly.type
_entity_poly.pdbx_seq_one_letter_code
_entity_poly.pdbx_strand_id
1 'polypeptide(L)'
;MRTTLTIDDGLLRQLRQKALDSGKPFKQVVNDTLLAGLAQPAPRPRQPYRCPTFSVGALAPGVDFTKANQLAAALEDGALMEKLRQGR
;
A
#
# COMPACT_ATOMS: atom_id res chain seq x y z
N MET A 1 -34.27 24.28 0.78
CA MET A 1 -33.74 25.63 1.09
C MET A 1 -33.01 26.18 -0.12
N ARG A 2 -33.02 27.51 -0.33
CA ARG A 2 -32.20 28.20 -1.34
C ARG A 2 -31.05 28.88 -0.62
N THR A 3 -29.83 28.56 -1.02
CA THR A 3 -28.60 29.10 -0.44
C THR A 3 -27.70 29.57 -1.58
N THR A 4 -27.00 30.68 -1.39
CA THR A 4 -25.95 31.15 -2.30
C THR A 4 -24.62 30.77 -1.69
N LEU A 5 -23.77 30.08 -2.45
CA LEU A 5 -22.44 29.66 -2.00
C LEU A 5 -21.44 29.90 -3.12
N THR A 6 -20.22 30.29 -2.75
CA THR A 6 -19.13 30.49 -3.69
C THR A 6 -18.46 29.15 -3.98
N ILE A 7 -18.34 28.77 -5.25
CA ILE A 7 -17.68 27.54 -5.71
C ILE A 7 -16.51 27.96 -6.60
N ASP A 8 -15.34 27.35 -6.39
CA ASP A 8 -14.21 27.48 -7.30
C ASP A 8 -14.59 27.08 -8.74
N ASP A 9 -14.04 27.78 -9.73
CA ASP A 9 -14.38 27.55 -11.14
C ASP A 9 -14.02 26.13 -11.60
N GLY A 10 -12.93 25.56 -11.10
CA GLY A 10 -12.53 24.18 -11.38
C GLY A 10 -13.54 23.18 -10.81
N LEU A 11 -13.98 23.39 -9.58
CA LEU A 11 -15.00 22.56 -8.94
C LEU A 11 -16.35 22.67 -9.65
N LEU A 12 -16.74 23.88 -10.08
CA LEU A 12 -17.98 24.09 -10.85
C LEU A 12 -17.97 23.31 -12.16
N ARG A 13 -16.84 23.30 -12.89
CA ARG A 13 -16.68 22.52 -14.12
C ARG A 13 -16.83 21.02 -13.87
N GLN A 14 -16.18 20.49 -12.83
CA GLN A 14 -16.29 19.08 -12.46
C GLN A 14 -17.72 18.67 -12.10
N LEU A 15 -18.43 19.49 -11.33
CA LEU A 15 -19.82 19.23 -10.95
C LEU A 15 -20.76 19.26 -12.17
N ARG A 16 -20.53 20.17 -13.13
CA ARG A 16 -21.28 20.21 -14.39
C ARG A 16 -21.02 18.98 -15.25
N GLN A 17 -19.75 18.57 -15.38
CA GLN A 17 -19.40 17.36 -16.13
C GLN A 17 -20.08 16.13 -15.51
N LYS A 18 -19.99 15.98 -14.19
CA LYS A 18 -20.65 14.88 -13.46
C LYS A 18 -22.18 14.88 -13.63
N ALA A 19 -22.80 16.05 -13.77
CA ALA A 19 -24.23 16.16 -14.07
C ALA A 19 -24.57 15.71 -15.50
N LEU A 20 -23.74 16.05 -16.48
CA LEU A 20 -23.89 15.57 -17.85
C LEU A 20 -23.72 14.05 -17.91
N ASP A 21 -22.65 13.52 -17.32
CA ASP A 21 -22.32 12.09 -17.35
C ASP A 21 -23.39 11.23 -16.66
N SER A 22 -23.98 11.74 -15.58
CA SER A 22 -25.01 11.03 -14.83
C SER A 22 -26.44 11.26 -15.35
N GLY A 23 -26.64 12.21 -16.28
CA GLY A 23 -27.97 12.63 -16.74
C GLY A 23 -28.86 13.23 -15.65
N LYS A 24 -28.28 13.61 -14.50
CA LYS A 24 -29.02 14.14 -13.34
C LYS A 24 -29.03 15.67 -13.32
N PRO A 25 -30.06 16.30 -12.76
CA PRO A 25 -30.07 17.75 -12.56
C PRO A 25 -28.86 18.22 -11.73
N PHE A 26 -28.23 19.32 -12.13
CA PHE A 26 -27.04 19.87 -11.46
C PHE A 26 -27.22 20.00 -9.94
N LYS A 27 -28.36 20.53 -9.49
CA LYS A 27 -28.71 20.65 -8.06
C LYS A 27 -28.66 19.31 -7.32
N GLN A 28 -29.15 18.23 -7.94
CA GLN A 28 -29.14 16.91 -7.36
C GLN A 28 -27.69 16.41 -7.23
N VAL A 29 -26.87 16.57 -8.27
CA VAL A 29 -25.46 16.19 -8.23
C VAL A 29 -24.68 16.95 -7.16
N VAL A 30 -24.94 18.25 -6.99
CA VAL A 30 -24.33 19.04 -5.91
C VAL A 30 -24.71 18.49 -4.54
N ASN A 31 -26.00 18.26 -4.29
CA ASN A 31 -26.46 17.73 -3.01
C ASN A 31 -25.92 16.33 -2.73
N ASP A 32 -25.99 15.42 -3.70
CA ASP A 32 -25.48 14.05 -3.58
C ASP A 32 -23.97 14.06 -3.28
N THR A 33 -23.22 14.96 -3.93
CA THR A 33 -21.77 15.10 -3.72
C THR A 33 -21.46 15.66 -2.33
N LEU A 34 -22.21 16.66 -1.85
CA LEU A 34 -22.06 17.20 -0.51
C LEU A 34 -22.42 16.17 0.57
N LEU A 35 -23.51 15.42 0.38
CA LEU A 35 -23.90 14.34 1.29
C LEU A 35 -22.82 13.26 1.37
N ALA A 36 -22.27 12.84 0.23
CA ALA A 36 -21.17 11.88 0.21
C ALA A 36 -19.92 12.42 0.92
N GLY A 37 -19.60 13.71 0.75
CA GLY A 37 -18.48 14.35 1.44
C GLY A 37 -18.69 14.45 2.95
N LEU A 38 -19.90 14.75 3.41
CA LEU A 38 -20.23 14.81 4.84
C LEU A 38 -20.32 13.43 5.49
N ALA A 39 -20.68 12.40 4.71
CA ALA A 39 -20.76 11.02 5.18
C ALA A 39 -19.41 10.29 5.20
N GLN A 40 -18.36 10.85 4.58
CA GLN A 40 -17.04 10.23 4.62
C GLN A 40 -16.51 10.24 6.07
N PRO A 41 -16.33 9.06 6.70
CA PRO A 41 -15.68 9.01 8.00
C PRO A 41 -14.26 9.59 7.84
N ALA A 42 -13.82 10.35 8.84
CA ALA A 42 -12.46 10.87 8.86
C ALA A 42 -11.49 9.72 8.54
N PRO A 43 -10.50 9.94 7.65
CA PRO A 43 -9.58 8.88 7.26
C PRO A 43 -8.97 8.31 8.54
N ARG A 44 -9.27 7.03 8.80
CA ARG A 44 -8.75 6.36 9.98
C ARG A 44 -7.24 6.42 9.88
N PRO A 45 -6.51 6.88 10.92
CA PRO A 45 -5.06 6.91 10.87
C PRO A 45 -4.57 5.51 10.50
N ARG A 46 -3.85 5.42 9.38
CA ARG A 46 -3.25 4.15 8.97
C ARG A 46 -2.25 3.77 10.05
N GLN A 47 -2.44 2.60 10.66
CA GLN A 47 -1.45 2.10 11.62
C GLN A 47 -0.13 1.90 10.86
N PRO A 48 1.02 2.37 11.41
CA PRO A 48 2.31 2.09 10.82
C PRO A 48 2.50 0.57 10.68
N TYR A 49 3.00 0.13 9.52
CA TYR A 49 3.35 -1.26 9.33
C TYR A 49 4.46 -1.66 10.32
N ARG A 50 4.27 -2.76 11.04
CA ARG A 50 5.32 -3.39 11.86
C ARG A 50 5.79 -4.64 11.15
N CYS A 51 7.07 -4.67 10.77
CA CYS A 51 7.71 -5.87 10.24
C CYS A 51 7.84 -6.91 11.37
N PRO A 52 7.29 -8.13 11.24
CA PRO A 52 7.48 -9.18 12.24
C PRO A 52 8.95 -9.59 12.29
N THR A 53 9.49 -9.73 13.50
CA THR A 53 10.83 -10.29 13.73
C THR A 53 10.70 -11.75 14.13
N PHE A 54 11.67 -12.56 13.70
CA PHE A 54 11.75 -13.98 14.03
C PHE A 54 13.09 -14.27 14.69
N SER A 55 13.10 -15.14 15.70
CA SER A 55 14.34 -15.62 16.31
C SER A 55 15.03 -16.59 15.34
N VAL A 56 16.26 -16.28 14.96
CA VAL A 56 17.10 -17.16 14.10
C VAL A 56 18.01 -18.09 14.93
N GLY A 57 17.82 -18.12 16.25
CA GLY A 57 18.65 -18.90 17.16
C GLY A 57 20.04 -18.31 17.39
N ALA A 58 20.92 -19.09 18.02
CA ALA A 58 22.32 -18.70 18.24
C ALA A 58 23.11 -18.81 16.94
N LEU A 59 24.00 -17.84 16.70
CA LEU A 59 24.91 -17.88 15.56
C LEU A 59 25.86 -19.06 15.72
N ALA A 60 26.04 -19.84 14.64
CA ALA A 60 27.18 -20.74 14.59
C ALA A 60 28.48 -19.91 14.67
N PRO A 61 29.53 -20.39 15.37
CA PRO A 61 30.78 -19.65 15.51
C PRO A 61 31.34 -19.22 14.16
N GLY A 62 31.62 -17.92 14.01
CA GLY A 62 32.19 -17.35 12.79
C GLY A 62 31.19 -17.03 11.65
N VAL A 63 29.88 -17.22 11.85
CA VAL A 63 28.86 -16.85 10.86
C VAL A 63 28.46 -15.38 10.99
N ASP A 64 28.73 -14.59 9.95
CA ASP A 64 28.33 -13.19 9.83
C ASP A 64 27.17 -13.04 8.83
N PHE A 65 25.95 -12.84 9.34
CA PHE A 65 24.75 -12.68 8.51
C PHE A 65 24.72 -11.36 7.71
N THR A 66 25.60 -10.39 7.98
CA THR A 66 25.74 -9.20 7.13
C THR A 66 26.41 -9.55 5.79
N LYS A 67 27.10 -10.70 5.72
CA LYS A 67 27.73 -11.24 4.51
C LYS A 67 26.94 -12.39 3.90
N ALA A 68 25.64 -12.16 3.71
CA ALA A 68 24.70 -13.17 3.22
C ALA A 68 25.17 -13.92 1.96
N ASN A 69 25.78 -13.23 1.00
CA ASN A 69 26.29 -13.86 -0.23
C ASN A 69 27.45 -14.83 0.04
N GLN A 70 28.36 -14.50 0.97
CA GLN A 70 29.47 -15.37 1.32
C GLN A 70 28.98 -16.61 2.06
N LEU A 71 28.01 -16.42 2.96
CA LEU A 71 27.36 -17.53 3.66
C LEU A 71 26.64 -18.46 2.68
N ALA A 72 25.88 -17.90 1.72
CA ALA A 72 25.19 -18.67 0.70
C ALA A 72 26.18 -19.51 -0.13
N ALA A 73 27.26 -18.90 -0.62
CA ALA A 73 28.29 -19.61 -1.39
C ALA A 73 28.92 -20.76 -0.60
N ALA A 74 29.26 -20.54 0.68
CA ALA A 74 29.86 -21.58 1.51
C ALA A 74 28.91 -22.77 1.76
N LEU A 75 27.60 -22.49 1.92
CA LEU A 75 26.58 -23.53 2.06
C LEU A 75 26.40 -24.32 0.75
N GLU A 76 26.42 -23.64 -0.40
CA GLU A 76 26.35 -24.28 -1.71
C GLU A 76 27.56 -25.17 -1.98
N ASP A 77 28.77 -24.68 -1.70
CA ASP A 77 30.02 -25.44 -1.84
C ASP A 77 30.01 -26.71 -0.97
N GLY A 78 29.56 -26.58 0.29
CA GLY A 78 29.40 -27.71 1.20
C GLY A 78 28.44 -28.77 0.67
N ALA A 79 27.27 -28.34 0.17
CA ALA A 79 26.28 -29.23 -0.41
C ALA A 79 26.77 -29.91 -1.70
N LEU A 80 27.54 -29.19 -2.53
CA LEU A 80 28.13 -29.74 -3.75
C LEU A 80 29.18 -30.81 -3.44
N MET A 81 30.06 -30.55 -2.47
CA MET A 81 31.05 -31.53 -2.02
C MET A 81 30.40 -32.81 -1.51
N GLU A 82 29.29 -32.70 -0.79
CA GLU A 82 28.54 -33.86 -0.30
C GLU A 82 27.90 -34.67 -1.44
N LYS A 83 27.32 -34.02 -2.44
CA LYS A 83 26.77 -34.69 -3.63
C LYS A 83 27.85 -35.46 -4.41
N LEU A 84 29.00 -34.82 -4.64
CA LEU A 84 30.15 -35.45 -5.31
C LEU A 84 30.66 -36.68 -4.54
N ARG A 85 30.70 -36.63 -3.20
CA ARG A 85 31.04 -37.80 -2.36
C ARG A 85 30.03 -38.93 -2.46
N GLN A 86 28.76 -38.62 -2.69
CA GLN A 86 27.69 -39.60 -2.87
C GLN A 86 27.61 -40.14 -4.32
N GLY A 87 28.50 -39.71 -5.22
CA GLY A 87 28.53 -40.15 -6.62
C GLY A 87 27.29 -39.73 -7.42
N ARG A 88 26.64 -38.64 -7.03
CA ARG A 88 25.40 -38.12 -7.60
C ARG A 88 25.57 -36.71 -8.16
#